data_AF-A0A2A4XIT5-F1
#
_entry.id   AF-A0A2A4XIT5-F1
#
_cell.length_a   1.000
_cell.length_b   1.000
_cell.length_c   1.000
_cell.angle_alpha   90.00
_cell.angle_beta   90.00
_cell.angle_gamma   90.00
#
_symmetry.space_group_name_H-M   'P 1'
#
loop_
_entity.id
_entity.type
_entity.pdbx_description
1 polymer ?
#
loop_
_entity_poly.entity_id
_entity_poly.type
_entity_poly.pdbx_seq_one_letter_code
_entity_poly.pdbx_strand_id
1 'polypeptide(L)' 'MKEPILRIQLRIPESTAKWIKTKAEKSFRSMNSEIVVQIMKAQREEQAQATQEGQ' A
#
# COMPACT_ATOMS: atom_id res chain seq x y z
N MET A 1 -20.47 -3.85 -17.31
CA MET A 1 -19.99 -2.45 -17.20
C MET A 1 -18.62 -2.48 -16.55
N LYS A 2 -17.63 -1.70 -17.02
CA LYS A 2 -16.33 -1.60 -16.33
C LYS A 2 -16.52 -0.69 -15.12
N GLU A 3 -16.16 -1.15 -13.94
CA GLU A 3 -16.22 -0.33 -12.73
C GLU A 3 -15.32 0.91 -12.89
N PRO A 4 -15.76 2.08 -12.40
CA PRO A 4 -14.96 3.29 -12.48
C PRO A 4 -13.70 3.15 -11.61
N ILE A 5 -12.53 3.45 -12.18
CA ILE A 5 -11.28 3.51 -11.43
C ILE A 5 -11.33 4.75 -10.53
N LEU A 6 -11.51 4.54 -9.23
CA LEU A 6 -11.42 5.60 -8.22
C LEU A 6 -9.99 6.14 -8.17
N ARG A 7 -9.83 7.45 -8.35
CA ARG A 7 -8.53 8.14 -8.24
C ARG A 7 -8.50 8.96 -6.96
N ILE A 8 -7.46 8.78 -6.16
CA ILE A 8 -7.26 9.48 -4.90
C ILE A 8 -5.95 10.27 -4.99
N GLN A 9 -5.97 11.52 -4.54
CA GLN A 9 -4.75 12.31 -4.37
C GLN A 9 -4.24 12.12 -2.94
N LEU A 10 -3.04 11.55 -2.81
CA LEU A 10 -2.41 11.34 -1.50
C LEU A 10 -1.52 12.53 -1.16
N ARG A 11 -1.69 13.07 0.05
CA ARG A 11 -0.75 14.02 0.64
C ARG A 11 0.17 13.26 1.58
N ILE A 12 1.41 13.05 1.14
CA ILE A 12 2.43 12.33 1.91
C ILE A 12 3.73 13.15 1.94
N PRO A 13 4.56 12.99 2.99
CA PRO A 13 5.89 13.58 3.02
C PRO A 13 6.73 13.15 1.80
N GLU A 14 7.60 14.04 1.33
CA GLU A 14 8.47 13.76 0.18
C GLU A 14 9.38 12.56 0.42
N SER A 15 9.88 12.41 1.66
CA SER A 15 10.70 11.25 2.07
C SER A 15 9.94 9.93 1.89
N THR A 16 8.66 9.89 2.26
CA THR A 16 7.78 8.73 2.06
C THR A 16 7.56 8.44 0.58
N ALA A 17 7.31 9.47 -0.23
CA ALA A 17 7.15 9.31 -1.68
C ALA A 17 8.42 8.74 -2.34
N LYS A 18 9.60 9.26 -1.96
CA LYS A 18 10.90 8.74 -2.42
C LYS A 18 11.11 7.29 -2.02
N TRP A 19 10.81 6.94 -0.76
CA TRP A 19 10.92 5.58 -0.26
C TRP A 19 10.03 4.59 -1.05
N ILE A 20 8.77 4.95 -1.30
CA ILE A 20 7.84 4.12 -2.10
C ILE A 20 8.40 3.95 -3.52
N LYS A 21 8.89 5.04 -4.14
CA LYS A 21 9.45 5.00 -5.50
C LYS A 21 10.63 4.01 -5.59
N THR A 22 11.60 4.11 -4.69
CA THR A 22 12.76 3.20 -4.65
C THR A 22 12.33 1.75 -4.44
N LYS A 23 11.30 1.51 -3.62
CA LYS A 23 10.77 0.16 -3.40
C LYS A 23 10.09 -0.40 -4.65
N ALA A 24 9.29 0.41 -5.32
CA ALA A 24 8.61 0.05 -6.57
C ALA A 24 9.62 -0.31 -7.67
N GLU A 25 10.70 0.47 -7.81
CA GLU A 25 11.79 0.21 -8.76
C GLU A 25 12.48 -1.14 -8.48
N LYS A 26 12.82 -1.42 -7.20
CA LYS A 26 13.42 -2.71 -6.79
C LYS A 26 12.49 -3.90 -7.04
N SER A 27 11.18 -3.70 -6.90
CA SER A 27 10.16 -4.72 -7.12
C SER A 27 9.73 -4.87 -8.59
N PHE A 28 10.31 -4.09 -9.51
CA PHE A 28 9.87 -3.99 -10.91
C PHE A 28 8.37 -3.69 -11.07
N ARG A 29 7.84 -2.81 -10.20
CA ARG A 29 6.42 -2.43 -10.15
C ARG A 29 6.24 -0.93 -10.40
N SER A 30 5.02 -0.56 -10.78
CA SER A 30 4.62 0.84 -10.75
C SER A 30 4.47 1.32 -9.30
N MET A 31 4.72 2.61 -9.07
CA MET A 31 4.55 3.22 -7.75
C MET A 31 3.14 3.00 -7.20
N ASN A 32 2.11 3.06 -8.05
CA ASN A 32 0.72 2.80 -7.66
C ASN A 32 0.51 1.35 -7.19
N SER A 33 1.04 0.37 -7.92
CA SER A 33 0.93 -1.04 -7.53
C SER A 33 1.67 -1.31 -6.21
N GLU A 34 2.82 -0.68 -6.01
CA GLU A 34 3.57 -0.81 -4.76
C GLU A 34 2.80 -0.24 -3.56
N ILE A 35 2.16 0.93 -3.71
CA ILE A 35 1.31 1.52 -2.66
C ILE A 35 0.20 0.55 -2.24
N VAL A 36 -0.51 -0.02 -3.21
CA VAL A 36 -1.60 -0.98 -2.95
C VAL A 36 -1.08 -2.21 -2.19
N VAL A 37 0.07 -2.76 -2.62
CA VAL A 37 0.69 -3.92 -1.95
C VAL A 37 1.06 -3.61 -0.51
N GLN A 38 1.66 -2.45 -0.24
CA GLN A 38 2.03 -2.07 1.13
C GLN A 38 0.80 -1.90 2.03
N ILE A 39 -0.27 -1.27 1.53
CA ILE A 39 -1.53 -1.12 2.27
C ILE A 39 -2.15 -2.49 2.56
N MET A 40 -2.24 -3.38 1.56
CA MET A 40 -2.79 -4.73 1.76
C MET A 40 -1.96 -5.56 2.73
N LYS A 41 -0.63 -5.39 2.72
CA LYS A 41 0.27 -6.06 3.67
C LYS A 41 -0.01 -5.58 5.10
N ALA A 42 -0.08 -4.28 5.31
CA ALA A 42 -0.40 -3.70 6.63
C ALA A 42 -1.76 -4.19 7.15
N GLN A 43 -2.80 -4.19 6.31
CA GLN A 43 -4.13 -4.70 6.68
C GLN A 43 -4.12 -6.17 7.12
N ARG A 44 -3.33 -7.02 6.46
CA ARG A 44 -3.20 -8.44 6.85
C ARG A 44 -2.48 -8.59 8.18
N GLU A 45 -1.46 -7.77 8.44
CA GLU A 45 -0.73 -7.77 9.70
C GLU A 45 -1.63 -7.32 10.86
N GLU A 46 -2.44 -6.28 10.66
CA GLU A 46 -3.45 -5.81 11.63
C GLU A 46 -4.51 -6.90 11.92
N GLN A 47 -5.03 -7.58 10.89
CA GLN A 47 -6.00 -8.68 11.08
C GLN A 47 -5.40 -9.88 11.82
N ALA A 48 -4.14 -10.23 11.53
CA ALA A 48 -3.45 -11.31 12.22
C ALA A 48 -3.25 -10.99 13.71
N GLN A 49 -2.90 -9.75 14.05
CA GLN A 49 -2.78 -9.30 15.44
C GLN A 49 -4.12 -9.32 16.18
N ALA A 50 -5.18 -8.79 15.55
CA ALA A 50 -6.52 -8.78 16.14
C ALA A 50 -7.06 -10.19 16.45
N THR A 51 -6.67 -11.19 15.66
CA THR A 51 -7.06 -12.60 15.89
C THR A 51 -6.28 -13.24 17.06
N GLN A 52 -5.06 -12.79 17.32
CA GLN A 52 -4.21 -13.30 18.40
C GLN A 52 -4.54 -12.70 19.77
N GLU A 53 -5.00 -11.45 19.82
CA GLU A 53 -5.40 -10.79 21.08
C GLU A 53 -6.81 -11.15 21.55
N GLY A 54 -7.62 -11.78 20.68
CA GLY A 54 -8.98 -12.23 20.97
C GLY A 54 -9.11 -13.68 21.45
N GLN A 55 -7.99 -14.37 21.72
CA GLN A 55 -7.92 -15.72 22.30
C GLN A 55 -7.29 -15.67 23.69
#